data_AF-A0A522FV89-F1
#
_entry.id   AF-A0A522FV89-F1
#
_cell.length_a   1.000
_cell.length_b   1.000
_cell.length_c   1.000
_cell.angle_alpha   90.00
_cell.angle_beta   90.00
_cell.angle_gamma   90.00
#
_symmetry.space_group_name_H-M   'P 1'
#
loop_
_entity.id
_entity.type
_entity.pdbx_description
1 polymer ?
#
loop_
_entity_poly.entity_id
_entity_poly.type
_entity_poly.pdbx_seq_one_letter_code
_entity_poly.pdbx_strand_id
1 'polypeptide(L)'
;MGVNVTISNLNCYCVPLVEADFKDIAAIYIILCVNSDKSWTVIDVGQSGELGERINNHDRIDCWKRKCLNNNIWVCIYPMPTLKYTKENRLKLESELRSKYHNLCGKR
;
A
#
# COMPACT_ATOMS: atom_id res chain seq x y z
N MET A 1 14.41 -6.54 -4.77
CA MET A 1 14.60 -7.13 -3.42
C MET A 1 13.65 -6.44 -2.44
N GLY A 2 12.80 -7.20 -1.74
CA GLY A 2 11.89 -6.62 -0.76
C GLY A 2 12.48 -6.48 0.64
N VAL A 3 11.89 -5.60 1.44
CA VAL A 3 12.33 -5.26 2.80
C VAL A 3 11.13 -5.23 3.75
N ASN A 4 11.36 -5.50 5.03
CA ASN A 4 10.33 -5.34 6.06
C ASN A 4 10.43 -3.94 6.68
N VAL A 5 9.31 -3.22 6.70
CA VAL A 5 9.21 -1.85 7.24
C VAL A 5 8.04 -1.79 8.20
N THR A 6 8.24 -1.21 9.38
CA THR A 6 7.15 -0.96 10.32
C THR A 6 6.45 0.36 9.98
N ILE A 7 5.17 0.30 9.62
CA ILE A 7 4.35 1.46 9.25
C ILE A 7 3.10 1.46 10.14
N SER A 8 2.90 2.50 10.95
CA SER A 8 1.75 2.59 11.87
C SER A 8 1.58 1.35 12.77
N ASN A 9 2.68 0.80 13.28
CA ASN A 9 2.76 -0.43 14.08
C ASN A 9 2.44 -1.73 13.32
N LEU A 10 2.35 -1.69 11.99
CA LEU A 10 2.22 -2.87 11.14
C LEU A 10 3.58 -3.22 10.54
N ASN A 11 4.01 -4.47 10.66
CA ASN A 11 5.20 -4.96 9.97
C ASN A 11 4.80 -5.34 8.54
N CYS A 12 5.12 -4.45 7.61
CA CYS A 12 4.77 -4.60 6.20
C CYS A 12 5.96 -5.11 5.40
N TYR A 13 5.68 -5.95 4.41
CA TYR A 13 6.66 -6.32 3.40
C TYR A 13 6.56 -5.36 2.21
N CYS A 14 7.67 -4.72 1.86
CA CYS A 14 7.71 -3.64 0.88
C CYS A 14 8.63 -3.96 -0.30
N VAL A 15 8.20 -3.62 -1.50
CA VAL A 15 8.99 -3.71 -2.74
C VAL A 15 8.79 -2.46 -3.60
N PRO A 16 9.73 -2.11 -4.49
CA PRO A 16 9.48 -1.11 -5.53
C PRO A 16 8.25 -1.47 -6.37
N LEU A 17 7.50 -0.47 -6.83
CA LEU A 17 6.27 -0.68 -7.63
C LEU A 17 6.52 -1.57 -8.87
N VAL A 18 7.66 -1.41 -9.52
CA VAL A 18 8.05 -2.22 -10.69
C VAL A 18 8.31 -3.70 -10.36
N GLU A 19 8.59 -4.02 -9.11
CA GLU A 19 8.81 -5.38 -8.59
C GLU A 19 7.57 -5.91 -7.85
N ALA A 20 6.48 -5.14 -7.79
CA ALA A 20 5.28 -5.49 -7.05
C ALA A 20 4.49 -6.60 -7.76
N ASP A 21 4.88 -7.84 -7.45
CA ASP A 21 4.19 -9.07 -7.80
C ASP A 21 3.76 -9.78 -6.52
N PHE A 22 2.63 -9.36 -5.98
CA PHE A 22 2.02 -10.01 -4.83
C PHE A 22 1.03 -11.04 -5.36
N LYS A 23 1.27 -12.33 -5.13
CA LYS A 23 0.30 -13.40 -5.40
C LYS A 23 -1.09 -13.03 -4.86
N ASP A 24 -2.16 -13.65 -5.36
CA ASP A 24 -3.55 -13.41 -4.92
C ASP A 24 -3.74 -13.62 -3.40
N ILE A 25 -3.44 -12.57 -2.64
CA ILE A 25 -3.55 -12.53 -1.19
C ILE A 25 -4.47 -11.38 -0.80
N ALA A 26 -5.34 -11.64 0.17
CA ALA A 26 -6.08 -10.59 0.84
C ALA A 26 -5.11 -9.81 1.74
N ALA A 27 -5.03 -8.50 1.56
CA ALA A 27 -4.06 -7.66 2.26
C ALA A 27 -4.52 -6.20 2.35
N ILE A 28 -3.94 -5.47 3.30
CA ILE A 28 -3.82 -4.02 3.21
C ILE A 28 -2.59 -3.71 2.37
N TYR A 29 -2.71 -2.77 1.43
CA TYR A 29 -1.56 -2.19 0.76
C TYR A 29 -1.40 -0.72 1.16
N ILE A 30 -0.14 -0.30 1.26
CA ILE A 30 0.28 1.05 1.58
C ILE A 30 1.27 1.46 0.49
N ILE A 31 1.01 2.60 -0.15
CA ILE A 31 1.86 3.14 -1.19
C ILE A 31 2.74 4.22 -0.58
N LEU A 32 4.05 4.09 -0.78
CA LEU A 32 5.04 5.04 -0.32
C LEU A 32 5.65 5.78 -1.50
N CYS A 33 5.92 7.08 -1.31
CA CYS A 33 6.93 7.77 -2.09
C CYS A 33 8.21 7.85 -1.26
N VAL A 34 9.29 7.24 -1.75
CA VAL A 34 10.60 7.22 -1.05
C VAL A 34 11.48 8.33 -1.62
N ASN A 35 11.89 9.24 -0.75
CA ASN A 35 12.74 10.39 -1.08
C ASN A 35 14.22 9.97 -1.22
N SER A 36 15.04 10.85 -1.79
CA SER A 36 16.47 10.59 -2.02
C SER A 36 17.27 10.40 -0.74
N ASP A 37 16.82 10.97 0.37
CA ASP A 37 17.39 10.82 1.72
C ASP A 37 16.93 9.54 2.44
N LYS A 38 16.19 8.66 1.74
CA LYS A 38 15.55 7.44 2.26
C LYS A 38 14.41 7.68 3.25
N SER A 39 13.99 8.92 3.48
CA SER A 39 12.70 9.18 4.12
C SER A 39 11.55 8.79 3.17
N TRP A 40 10.35 8.60 3.71
CA TRP A 40 9.19 8.27 2.88
C TRP A 40 7.92 8.96 3.36
N THR A 41 6.99 9.14 2.43
CA THR A 41 5.63 9.61 2.72
C THR A 41 4.61 8.57 2.28
N VAL A 42 3.55 8.40 3.07
CA VAL A 42 2.42 7.55 2.68
C VAL A 42 1.52 8.35 1.75
N ILE A 43 1.35 7.87 0.52
CA ILE A 43 0.57 8.54 -0.51
C ILE A 43 -0.74 7.82 -0.83
N ASP A 44 -0.87 6.54 -0.44
CA ASP A 44 -2.15 5.84 -0.51
C ASP A 44 -2.20 4.68 0.49
N VAL A 45 -3.42 4.31 0.87
CA VAL A 45 -3.73 3.11 1.64
C VAL A 45 -5.02 2.52 1.07
N GLY A 46 -5.02 1.21 0.81
CA GLY A 46 -6.21 0.49 0.39
C GLY A 46 -6.18 -0.95 0.87
N GLN A 47 -7.25 -1.68 0.56
CA GLN A 47 -7.36 -3.11 0.80
C GLN A 47 -7.76 -3.83 -0.47
N SER A 48 -7.29 -5.07 -0.63
CA SER A 48 -7.82 -5.98 -1.63
C SER A 48 -8.15 -7.33 -0.99
N GLY A 49 -9.14 -8.02 -1.56
CA GLY A 49 -9.37 -9.44 -1.32
C GLY A 49 -8.38 -10.32 -2.07
N GLU A 50 -7.87 -9.83 -3.19
CA GLU A 50 -6.94 -10.52 -4.11
C GLU A 50 -6.00 -9.45 -4.68
N LEU A 51 -4.78 -9.35 -4.15
CA LEU A 51 -3.82 -8.32 -4.57
C LEU A 51 -3.04 -8.69 -5.86
N GLY A 52 -3.27 -9.88 -6.43
CA GLY A 52 -2.55 -10.34 -7.63
C GLY A 52 -2.99 -9.67 -8.92
N GLU A 53 -4.12 -8.97 -8.92
CA GLU A 53 -4.42 -8.00 -9.97
C GLU A 53 -3.38 -6.87 -9.92
N ARG A 54 -2.50 -6.87 -10.93
CA ARG A 54 -1.29 -6.03 -11.01
C ARG A 54 -1.56 -4.62 -10.49
N ILE A 55 -0.97 -4.30 -9.35
CA ILE A 55 -0.95 -2.95 -8.78
C ILE A 55 -0.37 -1.90 -9.73
N ASN A 56 0.38 -2.34 -10.74
CA ASN A 56 0.86 -1.53 -11.87
C ASN A 56 -0.26 -1.02 -12.80
N ASN A 57 -1.44 -1.62 -12.78
CA ASN A 57 -2.62 -1.20 -13.54
C ASN A 57 -3.71 -0.59 -12.64
N HIS A 58 -3.36 -0.26 -11.40
CA HIS A 58 -4.31 0.28 -10.44
C HIS A 58 -4.84 1.63 -10.94
N ASP A 59 -6.15 1.85 -10.84
CA ASP A 59 -6.84 3.09 -11.23
C ASP A 59 -6.25 4.37 -10.60
N ARG A 60 -5.54 4.23 -9.47
CA ARG A 60 -4.91 5.32 -8.71
C ARG A 60 -3.45 5.57 -9.07
N ILE A 61 -2.85 4.82 -9.99
CA ILE A 61 -1.42 4.93 -10.33
C ILE A 61 -1.02 6.34 -10.79
N ASP A 62 -1.89 7.01 -11.54
CA ASP A 62 -1.64 8.38 -12.00
C ASP A 62 -1.62 9.37 -10.82
N CYS A 63 -2.44 9.13 -9.81
CA CYS A 63 -2.39 9.91 -8.57
C CYS A 63 -1.07 9.66 -7.83
N TRP A 64 -0.61 8.42 -7.74
CA TRP A 64 0.66 8.09 -7.08
C TRP A 64 1.85 8.77 -7.77
N LYS A 65 1.91 8.71 -9.11
CA LYS A 65 2.94 9.39 -9.92
C LYS A 65 2.93 10.90 -9.71
N ARG A 66 1.76 11.54 -9.66
CA ARG A 66 1.67 12.98 -9.36
C ARG A 66 2.15 13.35 -7.96
N LYS A 67 1.97 12.47 -6.98
CA LYS A 67 2.43 12.70 -5.60
C LYS A 67 3.90 12.33 -5.39
N CYS A 68 4.47 11.49 -6.26
CA CYS A 68 5.84 11.04 -6.17
C CYS A 68 6.65 11.46 -7.40
N LEU A 69 7.11 12.71 -7.40
CA LEU A 69 7.75 13.34 -8.56
C LEU A 69 9.08 12.68 -8.96
N ASN A 70 9.76 12.03 -8.02
CA ASN A 70 10.98 11.27 -8.30
C ASN A 70 10.71 9.85 -8.83
N ASN A 71 9.43 9.46 -8.96
CA ASN A 71 8.96 8.16 -9.40
C ASN A 71 9.48 6.96 -8.58
N ASN A 72 9.97 7.19 -7.37
CA ASN A 72 10.46 6.15 -6.45
C ASN A 72 9.31 5.63 -5.58
N ILE A 73 8.34 4.98 -6.22
CA ILE A 73 7.13 4.48 -5.59
C ILE A 73 7.38 3.06 -5.08
N TRP A 74 7.00 2.81 -3.83
CA TRP A 74 7.08 1.50 -3.19
C TRP A 74 5.70 1.03 -2.77
N VAL A 75 5.48 -0.28 -2.86
CA VAL A 75 4.27 -0.94 -2.40
C VAL A 75 4.61 -1.78 -1.18
N CYS A 76 3.94 -1.50 -0.09
CA CYS A 76 4.04 -2.23 1.17
C CYS A 76 2.75 -2.98 1.44
N ILE A 77 2.84 -4.24 1.83
CA ILE A 77 1.69 -5.09 2.12
C ILE A 77 1.68 -5.57 3.57
N TYR A 78 0.48 -5.61 4.15
CA TYR A 78 0.21 -6.30 5.39
C TYR A 78 -0.82 -7.41 5.12
N PRO A 79 -0.39 -8.69 5.10
CA PRO A 79 -1.28 -9.81 4.79
C PRO A 79 -2.43 -9.93 5.80
N MET A 80 -3.66 -10.03 5.27
CA MET A 80 -4.88 -10.25 6.04
C MET A 80 -5.72 -11.35 5.37
N PRO A 81 -5.23 -12.61 5.39
CA PRO A 81 -5.83 -13.72 4.65
C PRO A 81 -7.28 -13.94 5.05
N THR A 82 -8.15 -14.21 4.06
CA THR A 82 -9.60 -14.38 4.26
C THR A 82 -9.96 -15.51 5.22
N LEU A 83 -9.10 -16.52 5.37
CA LEU A 83 -9.25 -17.59 6.37
C LEU A 83 -9.20 -17.09 7.83
N LYS A 84 -8.60 -15.91 8.08
CA LYS A 84 -8.43 -15.33 9.43
C LYS A 84 -9.14 -14.00 9.60
N TYR A 85 -9.36 -13.25 8.52
CA TYR A 85 -9.89 -11.89 8.57
C TYR A 85 -11.03 -11.69 7.59
N THR A 86 -12.11 -11.09 8.07
CA THR A 86 -13.25 -10.70 7.22
C THR A 86 -12.92 -9.48 6.38
N LYS A 87 -13.75 -9.22 5.36
CA LYS A 87 -13.70 -7.96 4.61
C LYS A 87 -13.89 -6.75 5.52
N GLU A 88 -14.76 -6.84 6.52
CA GLU A 88 -15.00 -5.78 7.49
C GLU A 88 -13.75 -5.48 8.34
N ASN A 89 -12.99 -6.50 8.75
CA ASN A 89 -11.73 -6.29 9.44
C ASN A 89 -10.73 -5.51 8.58
N ARG A 90 -10.63 -5.84 7.29
CA ARG A 90 -9.77 -5.11 6.34
C ARG A 90 -10.24 -3.66 6.14
N LEU A 91 -11.54 -3.44 5.95
CA LEU A 91 -12.11 -2.10 5.81
C LEU A 91 -11.90 -1.24 7.06
N LYS A 92 -12.06 -1.82 8.25
CA LYS A 92 -11.81 -1.15 9.53
C LYS A 92 -10.35 -0.73 9.63
N LEU A 93 -9.40 -1.65 9.41
CA LEU A 93 -7.97 -1.33 9.48
C LEU A 93 -7.55 -0.32 8.40
N GLU A 94 -8.03 -0.45 7.18
CA GLU A 94 -7.82 0.54 6.12
C GLU A 94 -8.33 1.92 6.55
N SER A 95 -9.53 2.00 7.13
CA SER A 95 -10.09 3.25 7.64
C SER A 95 -9.22 3.88 8.73
N GLU A 96 -8.77 3.08 9.69
CA GLU A 96 -7.92 3.53 10.80
C GLU A 96 -6.54 3.98 10.33
N LEU A 97 -5.99 3.36 9.28
CA LEU A 97 -4.75 3.82 8.67
C LEU A 97 -4.97 5.11 7.88
N ARG A 98 -6.04 5.17 7.07
CA ARG A 98 -6.36 6.36 6.28
C ARG A 98 -6.64 7.59 7.13
N SER A 99 -7.14 7.45 8.36
CA SER A 99 -7.33 8.59 9.28
C SER A 99 -6.02 9.15 9.87
N LYS A 100 -4.93 8.37 9.85
CA LYS A 100 -3.61 8.81 10.34
C LYS A 100 -2.80 9.59 9.31
N TYR A 101 -3.19 9.51 8.03
CA TYR A 101 -2.44 10.12 6.94
C TYR A 101 -3.30 11.14 6.19
N HIS A 102 -2.68 12.26 5.86
CA HIS A 102 -3.34 13.35 5.13
C HIS A 102 -2.97 13.25 3.65
N ASN A 103 -3.83 13.79 2.78
CA ASN A 103 -3.57 13.82 1.33
C ASN A 103 -3.28 12.42 0.76
N LEU A 104 -4.12 11.43 1.03
CA LEU A 104 -4.03 10.15 0.33
C LEU A 104 -4.66 10.22 -1.07
N CYS A 105 -4.25 9.31 -1.96
CA CYS A 105 -4.97 9.02 -3.19
C CYS A 105 -6.25 8.22 -2.90
N GLY A 106 -7.20 8.29 -3.84
CA GLY A 106 -8.54 7.71 -3.68
C GLY A 106 -9.47 8.57 -2.81
N LYS A 107 -10.70 8.75 -3.28
CA LYS A 107 -11.80 9.28 -2.47
C LYS A 107 -12.54 8.09 -1.84
N ARG A 108 -13.20 8.32 -0.71
CA ARG A 108 -14.24 7.41 -0.22
C ARG A 108 -15.59 7.85 -0.75
#